data_AF-A0A3D4XUB0-F1
#
_entry.id   AF-A0A3D4XUB0-F1
#
_cell.length_a   1.000
_cell.length_b   1.000
_cell.length_c   1.000
_cell.angle_alpha   90.00
_cell.angle_beta   90.00
_cell.angle_gamma   90.00
#
_symmetry.space_group_name_H-M   'P 1'
#
loop_
_entity.id
_entity.type
_entity.pdbx_description
1 polymer ?
#
loop_
_entity_poly.entity_id
_entity_poly.type
_entity_poly.pdbx_seq_one_letter_code
_entity_poly.pdbx_strand_id
1 'polypeptide(L)'
;MRKLSLLILPLSLYCTQQSDHVYSDAIVKKIELRQKPGPWLLEMQQAIAYQHFGNQDAKEEYQQRGKEAQNLVEIPEKDHVKIKKLAPHAPNFHHAPACMCNGYIFVKEEFMDQTWFGIKRISLIHEAVHKKQFRPYEQVIVVLNPSKYQKIEQEADFEAAHLGKCARCTYEFSLKQPRENDPHPQAQKYREMGYATYEQLAVIAQQQQKQNLLCPYHKRMGWPIKVDEEKTYRKFFPLKD
;
A
#
# COMPACT_ATOMS: atom_id res chain seq x y z
N MET A 1 -22.69 7.19 -75.45
CA MET A 1 -23.08 7.96 -74.24
C MET A 1 -22.26 7.44 -73.06
N ARG A 2 -21.40 8.27 -72.47
CA ARG A 2 -20.61 7.95 -71.27
C ARG A 2 -21.50 8.12 -70.04
N LYS A 3 -21.60 7.10 -69.18
CA LYS A 3 -22.01 7.25 -67.77
C LYS A 3 -20.92 6.64 -66.91
N LEU A 4 -20.23 7.49 -66.16
CA LEU A 4 -19.42 7.10 -65.02
C LEU A 4 -20.35 6.55 -63.93
N SER A 5 -20.04 5.38 -63.41
CA SER A 5 -20.48 4.96 -62.08
C SER A 5 -19.25 4.66 -61.27
N LEU A 6 -18.94 5.55 -60.32
CA LEU A 6 -18.12 5.26 -59.16
C LEU A 6 -18.80 4.14 -58.38
N LEU A 7 -18.07 3.07 -58.11
CA LEU A 7 -18.38 2.17 -57.02
C LEU A 7 -17.11 1.90 -56.22
N ILE A 8 -17.24 2.22 -54.95
CA ILE A 8 -16.24 2.35 -53.91
C ILE A 8 -15.78 0.95 -53.50
N LEU A 9 -14.46 0.74 -53.50
CA LEU A 9 -13.81 -0.42 -52.90
C LEU A 9 -13.95 -0.34 -51.36
N PRO A 10 -14.43 -1.38 -50.67
CA PRO A 10 -14.24 -1.45 -49.23
C PRO A 10 -12.78 -1.80 -48.94
N LEU A 11 -12.07 -0.89 -48.27
CA LEU A 11 -10.85 -1.19 -47.53
C LEU A 11 -11.18 -2.27 -46.49
N SER A 12 -10.85 -3.53 -46.78
CA SER A 12 -10.68 -4.52 -45.73
C SER A 12 -9.37 -4.21 -45.01
N LEU A 13 -9.50 -3.54 -43.86
CA LEU A 13 -8.43 -3.28 -42.92
C LEU A 13 -7.71 -4.58 -42.56
N TYR A 14 -6.39 -4.45 -42.60
CA TYR A 14 -5.38 -5.35 -42.10
C TYR A 14 -5.79 -6.07 -40.80
N CYS A 15 -5.84 -7.40 -40.89
CA CYS A 15 -5.66 -8.27 -39.74
C CYS A 15 -4.17 -8.23 -39.36
N THR A 16 -3.82 -7.37 -38.41
CA THR A 16 -2.57 -7.47 -37.63
C THR A 16 -2.94 -7.41 -36.15
N GLN A 17 -3.49 -8.52 -35.65
CA GLN A 17 -3.60 -8.81 -34.23
C GLN A 17 -2.92 -10.15 -33.97
N GLN A 18 -1.59 -10.19 -34.09
CA GLN A 18 -0.84 -11.38 -33.67
C GLN A 18 0.63 -11.15 -33.30
N SER A 19 1.08 -9.90 -33.10
CA SER A 19 2.46 -9.60 -32.66
C SER A 19 2.57 -9.22 -31.19
N ASP A 20 1.53 -8.68 -30.56
CA ASP A 20 1.71 -7.99 -29.28
C ASP A 20 1.77 -8.92 -28.06
N HIS A 21 1.22 -10.13 -28.16
CA HIS A 21 1.29 -11.12 -27.07
C HIS A 21 2.61 -11.90 -27.03
N VAL A 22 3.31 -12.06 -28.16
CA VAL A 22 4.54 -12.86 -28.21
C VAL A 22 5.74 -12.10 -27.62
N TYR A 23 5.77 -10.78 -27.75
CA TYR A 23 6.81 -9.94 -27.14
C TYR A 23 6.62 -9.76 -25.64
N SER A 24 5.37 -9.79 -25.15
CA SER A 24 5.04 -9.78 -23.72
C SER A 24 5.70 -10.95 -22.99
N ASP A 25 5.46 -12.18 -23.46
CA ASP A 25 5.89 -13.38 -22.74
C ASP A 25 7.40 -13.61 -22.81
N ALA A 26 8.06 -13.19 -23.91
CA ALA A 26 9.51 -13.25 -24.05
C ALA A 26 10.24 -12.23 -23.16
N ILE A 27 9.64 -11.06 -22.93
CA ILE A 27 10.17 -10.03 -22.02
C ILE A 27 9.94 -10.47 -20.57
N VAL A 28 8.76 -11.01 -20.24
CA VAL A 28 8.46 -11.57 -18.91
C VAL A 28 9.41 -12.72 -18.57
N LYS A 29 9.62 -13.68 -19.47
CA LYS A 29 10.63 -14.76 -19.29
C LYS A 29 12.07 -14.26 -19.19
N LYS A 30 12.45 -13.19 -19.90
CA LYS A 30 13.79 -12.58 -19.78
C LYS A 30 13.99 -11.86 -18.44
N ILE A 31 12.93 -11.38 -17.81
CA ILE A 31 12.97 -10.79 -16.47
C ILE A 31 13.03 -11.89 -15.41
N GLU A 32 12.28 -12.98 -15.56
CA GLU A 32 12.34 -14.17 -14.69
C GLU A 32 13.72 -14.87 -14.73
N LEU A 33 14.48 -14.73 -15.82
CA LEU A 33 15.85 -15.22 -15.96
C LEU A 33 16.92 -14.34 -15.30
N ARG A 34 16.58 -13.19 -14.72
CA ARG A 34 17.54 -12.38 -13.97
C ARG A 34 17.81 -13.05 -12.64
N GLN A 35 19.07 -13.48 -12.48
CA GLN A 35 19.62 -14.13 -11.30
C GLN A 35 19.08 -13.51 -10.02
N LYS A 36 18.74 -14.38 -9.07
CA LYS A 36 18.41 -13.94 -7.71
C LYS A 36 19.50 -12.95 -7.24
N PRO A 37 19.19 -11.70 -6.84
CA PRO A 37 20.11 -10.82 -6.15
C PRO A 37 21.12 -11.58 -5.31
N GLY A 38 22.39 -11.43 -5.67
CA GLY A 38 23.47 -11.92 -4.82
C GLY A 38 23.38 -11.24 -3.44
N PRO A 39 23.92 -11.86 -2.38
CA PRO A 39 23.92 -11.29 -1.02
C PRO A 39 24.38 -9.84 -0.97
N TRP A 40 25.39 -9.48 -1.77
CA TRP A 40 25.94 -8.13 -1.86
C TRP A 40 24.90 -7.06 -2.25
N LEU A 41 23.94 -7.37 -3.13
CA LEU A 41 22.94 -6.39 -3.58
C LEU A 41 21.93 -6.13 -2.48
N LEU A 42 21.56 -7.16 -1.73
CA LEU A 42 20.65 -7.06 -0.59
C LEU A 42 21.28 -6.26 0.55
N GLU A 43 22.55 -6.50 0.84
CA GLU A 43 23.32 -5.72 1.82
C GLU A 43 23.40 -4.24 1.42
N MET A 44 23.66 -3.95 0.14
CA MET A 44 23.68 -2.58 -0.38
C MET A 44 22.29 -1.92 -0.27
N GLN A 45 21.22 -2.62 -0.66
CA GLN A 45 19.84 -2.10 -0.55
C GLN A 45 19.45 -1.80 0.90
N GLN A 46 19.87 -2.67 1.83
CA GLN A 46 19.69 -2.47 3.26
C GLN A 46 20.44 -1.23 3.76
N ALA A 47 21.73 -1.11 3.40
CA ALA A 47 22.55 0.04 3.79
C ALA A 47 21.93 1.36 3.31
N ILE A 48 21.47 1.40 2.05
CA ILE A 48 20.76 2.56 1.47
C ILE A 48 19.48 2.86 2.27
N ALA A 49 18.64 1.87 2.53
CA ALA A 49 17.41 2.06 3.30
C ALA A 49 17.70 2.62 4.70
N TYR A 50 18.70 2.08 5.38
CA TYR A 50 19.07 2.50 6.72
C TYR A 50 19.69 3.89 6.79
N GLN A 51 20.47 4.27 5.79
CA GLN A 51 21.01 5.62 5.66
C GLN A 51 19.88 6.66 5.53
N HIS A 52 18.88 6.38 4.69
CA HIS A 52 17.82 7.34 4.38
C HIS A 52 16.63 7.32 5.35
N PHE A 53 16.29 6.17 5.93
CA PHE A 53 15.06 5.99 6.71
C PHE A 53 15.31 5.62 8.18
N GLY A 54 16.54 5.31 8.58
CA GLY A 54 16.92 4.94 9.95
C GLY A 54 17.24 3.46 10.13
N ASN A 55 18.05 3.10 11.13
CA ASN A 55 18.50 1.72 11.35
C ASN A 55 18.12 1.14 12.73
N GLN A 56 17.59 1.97 13.61
CA GLN A 56 17.20 1.59 14.96
C GLN A 56 15.99 0.65 14.91
N ASP A 57 16.02 -0.42 15.70
CA ASP A 57 14.86 -1.30 15.86
C ASP A 57 13.71 -0.49 16.49
N ALA A 58 12.49 -0.68 15.99
CA ALA A 58 11.30 -0.12 16.62
C ALA A 58 10.99 -0.82 17.95
N LYS A 59 10.18 -0.19 18.81
CA LYS A 59 9.66 -0.73 20.07
C LYS A 59 9.07 -2.12 19.88
N GLU A 60 9.15 -2.92 20.94
CA GLU A 60 8.68 -4.31 20.96
C GLU A 60 7.22 -4.45 20.52
N GLU A 61 6.35 -3.51 20.86
CA GLU A 61 4.96 -3.53 20.40
C GLU A 61 4.82 -3.50 18.87
N TYR A 62 5.70 -2.77 18.18
CA TYR A 62 5.72 -2.68 16.73
C TYR A 62 6.39 -3.90 16.10
N GLN A 63 7.36 -4.53 16.77
CA GLN A 63 7.89 -5.83 16.34
C GLN A 63 6.79 -6.89 16.34
N GLN A 64 6.01 -7.00 17.42
CA GLN A 64 4.93 -7.97 17.55
C GLN A 64 3.85 -7.77 16.49
N ARG A 65 3.43 -6.52 16.26
CA ARG A 65 2.46 -6.16 15.22
C ARG A 65 3.02 -6.37 13.82
N GLY A 66 4.30 -6.09 13.61
CA GLY A 66 4.99 -6.37 12.35
C GLY A 66 5.04 -7.86 12.03
N LYS A 67 5.31 -8.71 13.03
CA LYS A 67 5.23 -10.16 12.89
C LYS A 67 3.81 -10.63 12.58
N GLU A 68 2.81 -10.10 13.28
CA GLU A 68 1.39 -10.36 12.97
C GLU A 68 1.05 -9.99 11.52
N ALA A 69 1.43 -8.79 11.07
CA ALA A 69 1.19 -8.31 9.72
C ALA A 69 1.83 -9.20 8.64
N GLN A 70 3.11 -9.53 8.80
CA GLN A 70 3.83 -10.39 7.85
C GLN A 70 3.24 -11.81 7.81
N ASN A 71 2.75 -12.33 8.94
CA ASN A 71 2.02 -13.60 8.99
C ASN A 71 0.67 -13.53 8.24
N LEU A 72 -0.12 -12.48 8.46
CA LEU A 72 -1.42 -12.30 7.79
C LEU A 72 -1.28 -12.20 6.28
N VAL A 73 -0.18 -11.62 5.81
CA VAL A 73 0.14 -11.48 4.39
C VAL A 73 0.85 -12.72 3.84
N GLU A 74 1.11 -13.74 4.66
CA GLU A 74 1.74 -15.01 4.27
C GLU A 74 3.17 -14.82 3.72
N ILE A 75 3.93 -13.91 4.33
CA ILE A 75 5.37 -13.83 4.12
C ILE A 75 6.01 -15.00 4.89
N PRO A 76 6.83 -15.84 4.26
CA PRO A 76 7.52 -16.93 4.95
C PRO A 76 8.34 -16.40 6.13
N GLU A 77 8.35 -17.12 7.27
CA GLU A 77 9.03 -16.65 8.48
C GLU A 77 10.53 -16.35 8.27
N LYS A 78 11.19 -17.13 7.40
CA LYS A 78 12.58 -16.88 6.99
C LYS A 78 12.81 -15.54 6.26
N ASP A 79 11.76 -14.97 5.69
CA ASP A 79 11.77 -13.72 4.91
C ASP A 79 11.18 -12.54 5.72
N HIS A 80 10.82 -12.77 6.98
CA HIS A 80 10.35 -11.71 7.87
C HIS A 80 11.47 -10.71 8.14
N VAL A 81 11.10 -9.43 8.11
CA VAL A 81 11.99 -8.33 8.51
C VAL A 81 11.58 -7.79 9.86
N LYS A 82 12.58 -7.31 10.61
CA LYS A 82 12.32 -6.49 11.78
C LYS A 82 11.72 -5.15 11.36
N ILE A 83 10.85 -4.62 12.21
CA ILE A 83 10.32 -3.27 12.03
C ILE A 83 11.36 -2.26 12.52
N LYS A 84 11.63 -1.22 11.73
CA LYS A 84 12.60 -0.18 12.06
C LYS A 84 11.90 1.10 12.47
N LYS A 85 12.55 1.90 13.30
CA LYS A 85 12.08 3.25 13.61
C LYS A 85 12.37 4.16 12.43
N LEU A 86 11.36 4.89 11.96
CA LEU A 86 11.50 5.90 10.92
C LEU A 86 12.22 7.12 11.49
N ALA A 87 13.36 7.48 10.91
CA ALA A 87 14.15 8.62 11.35
C ALA A 87 13.51 9.96 10.94
N PRO A 88 13.66 11.04 11.74
CA PRO A 88 13.10 12.36 11.43
C PRO A 88 13.55 12.98 10.10
N HIS A 89 14.75 12.62 9.63
CA HIS A 89 15.28 13.10 8.34
C HIS A 89 14.75 12.32 7.13
N ALA A 90 13.95 11.27 7.33
CA ALA A 90 13.43 10.47 6.24
C ALA A 90 12.49 11.30 5.35
N PRO A 91 12.53 11.12 4.02
CA PRO A 91 11.78 11.96 3.06
C PRO A 91 10.26 11.89 3.24
N ASN A 92 9.75 10.81 3.83
CA ASN A 92 8.34 10.54 4.07
C ASN A 92 7.93 10.73 5.54
N PHE A 93 8.82 11.23 6.40
CA PHE A 93 8.55 11.39 7.83
C PHE A 93 7.31 12.25 8.12
N HIS A 94 7.01 13.23 7.27
CA HIS A 94 5.84 14.11 7.43
C HIS A 94 4.56 13.59 6.77
N HIS A 95 4.63 12.48 6.02
CA HIS A 95 3.55 12.04 5.15
C HIS A 95 2.99 10.67 5.51
N ALA A 96 3.69 9.83 6.29
CA ALA A 96 3.19 8.49 6.55
C ALA A 96 3.46 8.04 7.99
N PRO A 97 2.50 7.30 8.60
CA PRO A 97 2.69 6.70 9.92
C PRO A 97 3.66 5.51 9.88
N ALA A 98 3.77 4.87 8.73
CA ALA A 98 4.69 3.78 8.41
C ALA A 98 5.04 3.85 6.92
N CYS A 99 6.08 3.12 6.51
CA CYS A 99 6.42 2.98 5.10
C CYS A 99 7.26 1.73 4.86
N MET A 100 7.23 1.22 3.62
CA MET A 100 8.13 0.20 3.14
C MET A 100 9.14 0.80 2.15
N CYS A 101 10.43 0.55 2.37
CA CYS A 101 11.49 0.91 1.44
C CYS A 101 12.52 -0.21 1.34
N ASN A 102 12.88 -0.60 0.11
CA ASN A 102 13.84 -1.68 -0.19
C ASN A 102 13.55 -2.99 0.58
N GLY A 103 12.28 -3.32 0.77
CA GLY A 103 11.85 -4.54 1.47
C GLY A 103 11.92 -4.47 3.00
N TYR A 104 12.25 -3.31 3.57
CA TYR A 104 12.24 -3.02 5.01
C TYR A 104 11.05 -2.15 5.38
N ILE A 105 10.48 -2.40 6.56
CA ILE A 105 9.31 -1.69 7.06
C ILE A 105 9.75 -0.76 8.19
N PHE A 106 9.34 0.50 8.08
CA PHE A 106 9.65 1.55 9.05
C PHE A 106 8.36 2.09 9.67
N VAL A 107 8.42 2.48 10.94
CA VAL A 107 7.30 3.06 11.68
C VAL A 107 7.69 4.37 12.34
N LYS A 108 6.82 5.38 12.23
CA LYS A 108 6.96 6.65 12.93
C LYS A 108 6.33 6.52 14.32
N GLU A 109 7.11 6.06 15.29
CA GLU A 109 6.62 5.74 16.63
C GLU A 109 5.95 6.92 17.32
N GLU A 110 6.54 8.11 17.25
CA GLU A 110 6.03 9.30 17.94
C GLU A 110 4.61 9.64 17.51
N PHE A 111 4.31 9.41 16.22
CA PHE A 111 2.98 9.59 15.67
C PHE A 111 2.08 8.41 16.03
N MET A 112 2.54 7.20 15.75
CA MET A 112 1.77 5.97 15.92
C MET A 112 1.36 5.74 17.38
N ASP A 113 2.19 6.11 18.35
CA ASP A 113 1.89 6.04 19.78
C ASP A 113 0.62 6.81 20.16
N GLN A 114 0.34 7.91 19.45
CA GLN A 114 -0.78 8.82 19.71
C GLN A 114 -2.02 8.54 18.84
N THR A 115 -2.03 7.41 18.12
CA THR A 115 -3.13 7.01 17.23
C THR A 115 -3.86 5.77 17.75
N TRP A 116 -5.02 5.51 17.13
CA TRP A 116 -5.87 4.36 17.45
C TRP A 116 -5.24 3.03 17.06
N PHE A 117 -5.63 1.95 17.75
CA PHE A 117 -5.10 0.60 17.53
C PHE A 117 -5.24 0.15 16.08
N GLY A 118 -6.38 0.43 15.45
CA GLY A 118 -6.68 0.08 14.06
C GLY A 118 -5.74 0.75 13.08
N ILE A 119 -5.43 2.04 13.26
CA ILE A 119 -4.45 2.76 12.45
C ILE A 119 -3.10 2.07 12.55
N LYS A 120 -2.65 1.75 13.78
CA LYS A 120 -1.36 1.07 13.99
C LYS A 120 -1.29 -0.27 13.27
N ARG A 121 -2.33 -1.09 13.45
CA ARG A 121 -2.37 -2.46 12.96
C ARG A 121 -2.51 -2.53 11.44
N ILE A 122 -3.48 -1.81 10.87
CA ILE A 122 -3.72 -1.87 9.42
C ILE A 122 -2.58 -1.22 8.64
N SER A 123 -1.95 -0.14 9.16
CA SER A 123 -0.77 0.45 8.48
C SER A 123 0.38 -0.56 8.36
N LEU A 124 0.67 -1.34 9.41
CA LEU A 124 1.71 -2.37 9.32
C LEU A 124 1.34 -3.53 8.40
N ILE A 125 0.05 -3.91 8.32
CA ILE A 125 -0.42 -4.89 7.32
C ILE A 125 -0.23 -4.33 5.92
N HIS A 126 -0.58 -3.07 5.68
CA HIS A 126 -0.38 -2.37 4.41
C HIS A 126 1.10 -2.39 3.98
N GLU A 127 2.03 -2.06 4.88
CA GLU A 127 3.46 -2.14 4.55
C GLU A 127 3.95 -3.58 4.30
N ALA A 128 3.35 -4.57 4.97
CA ALA A 128 3.63 -5.98 4.71
C ALA A 128 3.06 -6.44 3.35
N VAL A 129 1.90 -5.92 2.92
CA VAL A 129 1.35 -6.13 1.57
C VAL A 129 2.33 -5.58 0.55
N HIS A 130 2.81 -4.34 0.71
CA HIS A 130 3.87 -3.79 -0.14
C HIS A 130 5.10 -4.72 -0.16
N LYS A 131 5.58 -5.19 1.00
CA LYS A 131 6.71 -6.13 1.04
C LYS A 131 6.45 -7.43 0.24
N LYS A 132 5.22 -7.95 0.25
CA LYS A 132 4.84 -9.13 -0.55
C LYS A 132 4.75 -8.80 -2.04
N GLN A 133 4.19 -7.65 -2.40
CA GLN A 133 4.09 -7.17 -3.78
C GLN A 133 5.49 -6.90 -4.38
N PHE A 134 6.42 -6.41 -3.56
CA PHE A 134 7.77 -6.01 -3.95
C PHE A 134 8.87 -7.01 -3.50
N ARG A 135 8.55 -8.31 -3.39
CA ARG A 135 9.52 -9.35 -2.96
C ARG A 135 10.90 -9.15 -3.64
N PRO A 136 12.01 -9.30 -2.91
CA PRO A 136 13.31 -8.68 -3.24
C PRO A 136 14.04 -9.27 -4.47
N TYR A 137 13.37 -9.97 -5.38
CA TYR A 137 14.00 -10.73 -6.46
C TYR A 137 13.47 -10.49 -7.90
N GLU A 138 12.42 -9.69 -8.16
CA GLU A 138 11.82 -9.65 -9.53
C GLU A 138 11.59 -8.28 -10.14
N GLN A 139 11.74 -7.18 -9.39
CA GLN A 139 11.68 -5.85 -9.98
C GLN A 139 12.87 -5.06 -9.47
N VAL A 140 13.87 -4.92 -10.35
CA VAL A 140 14.63 -3.67 -10.38
C VAL A 140 13.57 -2.58 -10.32
N ILE A 141 13.59 -1.72 -9.30
CA ILE A 141 12.78 -0.50 -9.31
C ILE A 141 13.41 0.43 -10.36
N VAL A 142 13.34 0.04 -11.62
CA VAL A 142 13.25 1.00 -12.70
C VAL A 142 11.77 1.32 -12.73
N VAL A 143 11.42 2.55 -12.36
CA VAL A 143 10.06 3.08 -12.53
C VAL A 143 9.81 3.19 -14.04
N LEU A 144 9.55 2.05 -14.68
CA LEU A 144 9.33 1.95 -16.12
C LEU A 144 7.95 2.47 -16.51
N ASN A 145 7.01 2.50 -15.55
CA ASN A 145 5.68 3.04 -15.79
C ASN A 145 5.04 3.60 -14.50
N PRO A 146 5.12 4.92 -14.25
CA PRO A 146 4.51 5.59 -13.11
C PRO A 146 3.01 5.30 -12.95
N SER A 147 2.27 5.04 -14.04
CA SER A 147 0.83 4.75 -13.98
C SER A 147 0.49 3.40 -13.36
N LYS A 148 1.42 2.43 -13.39
CA LYS A 148 1.26 1.14 -12.67
C LYS A 148 1.22 1.36 -11.15
N TYR A 149 1.87 2.42 -10.65
CA TYR A 149 1.94 2.74 -9.22
C TYR A 149 0.70 3.45 -8.68
N GLN A 150 -0.17 4.02 -9.54
CA GLN A 150 -1.37 4.75 -9.12
C GLN A 150 -2.43 3.89 -8.41
N LYS A 151 -2.31 2.56 -8.42
CA LYS A 151 -3.26 1.66 -7.75
C LYS A 151 -2.63 0.78 -6.67
N ILE A 152 -1.30 0.79 -6.53
CA ILE A 152 -0.62 -0.10 -5.57
C ILE A 152 -1.00 0.29 -4.15
N GLU A 153 -1.09 1.58 -3.84
CA GLU A 153 -1.53 2.07 -2.52
C GLU A 153 -2.98 1.68 -2.22
N GLN A 154 -3.90 1.83 -3.19
CA GLN A 154 -5.30 1.41 -3.03
C GLN A 154 -5.45 -0.10 -2.88
N GLU A 155 -4.70 -0.89 -3.66
CA GLU A 155 -4.66 -2.34 -3.52
C GLU A 155 -4.13 -2.74 -2.14
N ALA A 156 -3.04 -2.13 -1.68
CA ALA A 156 -2.48 -2.37 -0.35
C ALA A 156 -3.44 -1.97 0.77
N ASP A 157 -4.14 -0.83 0.65
CA ASP A 157 -5.17 -0.39 1.59
C ASP A 157 -6.34 -1.38 1.67
N PHE A 158 -6.86 -1.83 0.52
CA PHE A 158 -7.96 -2.79 0.49
C PHE A 158 -7.52 -4.16 0.98
N GLU A 159 -6.39 -4.69 0.53
CA GLU A 159 -5.89 -5.99 0.97
C GLU A 159 -5.62 -5.96 2.49
N ALA A 160 -5.01 -4.89 3.01
CA ALA A 160 -4.77 -4.74 4.43
C ALA A 160 -6.06 -4.67 5.25
N ALA A 161 -7.08 -3.94 4.78
CA ALA A 161 -8.39 -3.88 5.41
C ALA A 161 -9.06 -5.26 5.46
N HIS A 162 -9.05 -6.01 4.36
CA HIS A 162 -9.64 -7.35 4.28
C HIS A 162 -8.89 -8.37 5.15
N LEU A 163 -7.56 -8.42 5.06
CA LEU A 163 -6.71 -9.29 5.88
C LEU A 163 -6.80 -8.95 7.37
N GLY A 164 -7.00 -7.68 7.69
CA GLY A 164 -7.21 -7.21 9.05
C GLY A 164 -8.40 -7.86 9.74
N LYS A 165 -9.44 -8.30 8.99
CA LYS A 165 -10.64 -9.00 9.47
C LYS A 165 -11.22 -8.40 10.76
N CYS A 166 -11.26 -7.08 10.85
CA CYS A 166 -11.76 -6.40 12.03
C CYS A 166 -12.41 -5.07 11.63
N ALA A 167 -13.74 -5.03 11.73
CA ALA A 167 -14.55 -3.87 11.37
C ALA A 167 -14.04 -2.59 12.03
N ARG A 168 -13.70 -2.69 13.32
CA ARG A 168 -13.21 -1.56 14.10
C ARG A 168 -11.82 -1.09 13.67
N CYS A 169 -10.90 -2.01 13.37
CA CYS A 169 -9.58 -1.62 12.87
C CYS A 169 -9.68 -0.92 11.52
N THR A 170 -10.49 -1.46 10.61
CA THR A 170 -10.74 -0.90 9.28
C THR A 170 -11.38 0.48 9.37
N TYR A 171 -12.33 0.67 10.28
CA TYR A 171 -12.95 1.96 10.54
C TYR A 171 -11.95 3.00 11.07
N GLU A 172 -11.18 2.66 12.10
CA GLU A 172 -10.17 3.57 12.63
C GLU A 172 -9.11 3.94 11.57
N PHE A 173 -8.75 2.98 10.72
CA PHE A 173 -7.85 3.21 9.60
C PHE A 173 -8.47 4.07 8.49
N SER A 174 -9.77 3.95 8.21
CA SER A 174 -10.42 4.78 7.19
C SER A 174 -10.36 6.26 7.57
N LEU A 175 -10.42 6.61 8.86
CA LEU A 175 -10.33 7.99 9.34
C LEU A 175 -9.02 8.71 9.02
N LYS A 176 -7.96 7.99 8.63
CA LYS A 176 -6.70 8.60 8.17
C LYS A 176 -6.64 8.83 6.65
N GLN A 177 -7.61 8.31 5.91
CA GLN A 177 -7.64 8.40 4.45
C GLN A 177 -8.36 9.67 3.98
N PRO A 178 -8.04 10.18 2.78
CA PRO A 178 -8.73 11.33 2.23
C PRO A 178 -10.22 11.00 2.02
N ARG A 179 -11.10 11.94 2.33
CA ARG A 179 -12.49 11.88 1.84
C ARG A 179 -12.53 12.21 0.35
N GLU A 180 -13.48 11.64 -0.38
CA GLU A 180 -13.58 11.76 -1.85
C GLU A 180 -13.56 13.21 -2.35
N ASN A 181 -14.32 14.09 -1.67
CA ASN A 181 -14.50 15.49 -2.06
C ASN A 181 -13.77 16.49 -1.15
N ASP A 182 -12.77 16.05 -0.37
CA ASP A 182 -12.04 16.96 0.51
C ASP A 182 -11.16 17.93 -0.32
N PRO A 183 -11.35 19.27 -0.19
CA PRO A 183 -10.57 20.25 -0.92
C PRO A 183 -9.15 20.45 -0.36
N HIS A 184 -8.80 19.87 0.79
CA HIS A 184 -7.50 20.06 1.42
C HIS A 184 -6.36 19.56 0.48
N PRO A 185 -5.30 20.36 0.26
CA PRO A 185 -4.24 20.00 -0.71
C PRO A 185 -3.56 18.66 -0.40
N GLN A 186 -3.39 18.34 0.88
CA GLN A 186 -2.85 17.02 1.26
C GLN A 186 -3.83 15.90 0.88
N ALA A 187 -5.14 16.07 1.07
CA ALA A 187 -6.12 15.05 0.70
C ALA A 187 -6.17 14.84 -0.82
N GLN A 188 -6.05 15.92 -1.60
CA GLN A 188 -5.87 15.84 -3.06
C GLN A 188 -4.62 15.02 -3.41
N LYS A 189 -3.47 15.32 -2.78
CA LYS A 189 -2.23 14.58 -2.99
C LYS A 189 -2.37 13.08 -2.67
N TYR A 190 -3.01 12.70 -1.56
CA TYR A 190 -3.26 11.27 -1.26
C TYR A 190 -4.13 10.61 -2.33
N ARG A 191 -5.17 11.28 -2.84
CA ARG A 191 -5.98 10.75 -3.94
C ARG A 191 -5.17 10.61 -5.24
N GLU A 192 -4.31 11.57 -5.57
CA GLU A 192 -3.40 11.50 -6.73
C GLU A 192 -2.35 10.40 -6.60
N MET A 193 -1.89 10.12 -5.38
CA MET A 193 -1.02 8.98 -5.06
C MET A 193 -1.75 7.63 -5.12
N GLY A 194 -3.08 7.64 -5.25
CA GLY A 194 -3.86 6.42 -5.41
C GLY A 194 -4.19 5.70 -4.11
N TYR A 195 -4.27 6.40 -2.97
CA TYR A 195 -4.77 5.81 -1.73
C TYR A 195 -6.28 5.55 -1.80
N ALA A 196 -6.76 4.56 -1.06
CA ALA A 196 -8.20 4.35 -0.91
C ALA A 196 -8.83 5.54 -0.18
N THR A 197 -10.06 5.91 -0.54
CA THR A 197 -10.77 6.97 0.19
C THR A 197 -11.36 6.45 1.51
N TYR A 198 -11.71 7.38 2.40
CA TYR A 198 -12.48 7.08 3.61
C TYR A 198 -13.73 6.25 3.30
N GLU A 199 -14.51 6.67 2.30
CA GLU A 199 -15.78 6.06 1.92
C GLU A 199 -15.60 4.62 1.44
N GLN A 200 -14.57 4.35 0.63
CA GLN A 200 -14.28 3.00 0.15
C GLN A 200 -13.95 2.03 1.29
N LEU A 201 -13.12 2.47 2.25
CA LEU A 201 -12.78 1.64 3.41
C LEU A 201 -13.93 1.52 4.41
N ALA A 202 -14.77 2.55 4.54
CA ALA A 202 -15.97 2.50 5.38
C ALA A 202 -16.94 1.40 4.93
N VAL A 203 -17.07 1.16 3.62
CA VAL A 203 -17.87 0.04 3.08
C VAL A 203 -17.31 -1.31 3.57
N ILE A 204 -16.00 -1.51 3.53
CA ILE A 204 -15.36 -2.74 4.04
C ILE A 204 -15.60 -2.88 5.55
N ALA A 205 -15.44 -1.80 6.31
CA ALA A 205 -15.71 -1.80 7.75
C ALA A 205 -17.17 -2.21 8.06
N GLN A 206 -18.15 -1.69 7.33
CA GLN A 206 -19.56 -2.06 7.47
C GLN A 206 -19.83 -3.52 7.12
N GLN A 207 -19.21 -4.05 6.07
CA GLN A 207 -19.33 -5.46 5.70
C GLN A 207 -18.76 -6.36 6.80
N GLN A 208 -17.57 -6.04 7.31
CA GLN A 208 -16.96 -6.76 8.42
C GLN A 208 -17.81 -6.67 9.70
N GLN A 209 -18.47 -5.53 9.94
CA GLN A 209 -19.35 -5.34 11.08
C GLN A 209 -20.60 -6.24 10.99
N LYS A 210 -21.24 -6.31 9.81
CA LYS A 210 -22.38 -7.21 9.57
C LYS A 210 -22.01 -8.69 9.80
N GLN A 211 -20.75 -9.04 9.59
CA GLN A 211 -20.19 -10.37 9.84
C GLN A 211 -19.67 -10.56 11.28
N ASN A 212 -19.82 -9.57 12.17
CA ASN A 212 -19.30 -9.57 13.53
C ASN A 212 -17.77 -9.84 13.63
N LEU A 213 -17.01 -9.40 12.62
CA LEU A 213 -15.57 -9.61 12.57
C LEU A 213 -14.82 -8.60 13.45
N LEU A 214 -14.14 -9.12 14.48
CA LEU A 214 -13.29 -8.35 15.38
C LEU A 214 -11.98 -9.11 15.67
N CYS A 215 -10.87 -8.37 15.74
CA CYS A 215 -9.58 -8.92 16.17
C CYS A 215 -9.60 -9.21 17.69
N PRO A 216 -8.68 -10.02 18.22
CA PRO A 216 -8.64 -10.35 19.65
C PRO A 216 -8.61 -9.14 20.58
N TYR A 217 -7.93 -8.06 20.18
CA TYR A 217 -7.90 -6.80 20.93
C TYR A 217 -9.31 -6.19 21.04
N HIS A 218 -9.99 -5.96 19.92
CA HIS A 218 -11.32 -5.35 19.92
C HIS A 218 -12.41 -6.27 20.48
N LYS A 219 -12.23 -7.60 20.43
CA LYS A 219 -13.11 -8.54 21.16
C LYS A 219 -13.03 -8.34 22.68
N ARG A 220 -11.84 -8.12 23.23
CA ARG A 220 -11.64 -7.90 24.68
C ARG A 220 -12.12 -6.53 25.16
N MET A 221 -11.90 -5.49 24.35
CA MET A 221 -12.28 -4.12 24.73
C MET A 221 -13.80 -3.87 24.70
N GLY A 222 -14.54 -4.68 23.95
CA GLY A 222 -15.97 -4.46 23.70
C GLY A 222 -16.24 -3.26 22.77
N TRP A 223 -17.48 -3.16 22.30
CA TRP A 223 -18.00 -1.95 21.64
C TRP A 223 -18.77 -1.17 22.70
N PRO A 224 -18.19 -0.11 23.30
CA PRO A 224 -18.25 1.20 22.65
C PRO A 224 -17.05 2.10 23.01
N ILE A 225 -16.06 2.21 22.14
CA ILE A 225 -15.13 3.35 22.20
C ILE A 225 -15.69 4.41 21.24
N LYS A 226 -16.33 5.45 21.80
CA LYS A 226 -16.70 6.65 21.05
C LYS A 226 -15.44 7.22 20.42
N VAL A 227 -15.36 7.21 19.08
CA VAL A 227 -14.28 7.90 18.36
C VAL A 227 -14.76 9.31 18.11
N ASP A 228 -13.96 10.29 18.48
CA ASP A 228 -14.09 11.63 17.94
C ASP A 228 -13.50 11.60 16.52
N GLU A 229 -14.37 11.33 15.54
CA GLU A 229 -14.00 11.14 14.13
C GLU A 229 -13.35 12.39 13.55
N GLU A 230 -13.92 13.54 13.85
CA GLU A 230 -13.45 14.83 13.35
C GLU A 230 -12.08 15.18 13.96
N LYS A 231 -11.89 14.99 15.26
CA LYS A 231 -10.58 15.16 15.90
C LYS A 231 -9.55 14.19 15.34
N THR A 232 -9.94 12.95 15.05
CA THR A 232 -9.02 11.95 14.47
C THR A 232 -8.64 12.35 13.05
N TYR A 233 -9.60 12.73 12.23
CA TYR A 233 -9.39 13.18 10.85
C TYR A 233 -8.45 14.39 10.78
N ARG A 234 -8.68 15.40 11.63
CA ARG A 234 -7.87 16.62 11.67
C ARG A 234 -6.41 16.41 12.10
N LYS A 235 -6.06 15.28 12.71
CA LYS A 235 -4.64 14.93 12.95
C LYS A 235 -3.89 14.64 11.64
N PHE A 236 -4.59 14.15 10.63
CA PHE A 236 -4.03 13.83 9.31
C PHE A 236 -4.25 14.97 8.30
N PHE A 237 -5.35 15.71 8.45
CA PHE A 237 -5.72 16.83 7.59
C PHE A 237 -6.04 18.06 8.44
N PRO A 238 -5.02 18.70 9.06
CA PRO A 238 -5.24 19.90 9.85
C PRO A 238 -5.73 21.03 8.96
N LEU A 239 -6.74 21.79 9.40
CA LEU A 239 -7.11 23.03 8.74
C LEU A 239 -5.89 23.98 8.83
N LYS A 240 -5.53 24.62 7.72
CA LYS A 240 -4.63 25.78 7.80
C LYS A 240 -5.42 26.91 8.46
N ASP A 241 -4.95 27.37 9.61
CA ASP A 241 -5.37 28.64 10.19
C ASP A 241 -5.01 29.80 9.25
#